data_AF-H9F1H7-F1
#
_entry.id   AF-H9F1H7-F1
#
_cell.length_a   1.000
_cell.length_b   1.000
_cell.length_c   1.000
_cell.angle_alpha   90.00
_cell.angle_beta   90.00
_cell.angle_gamma   90.00
#
_symmetry.space_group_name_H-M   'P 1'
#
loop_
_entity.id
_entity.type
_entity.pdbx_description
1 polymer ?
#
loop_
_entity_poly.entity_id
_entity_poly.type
_entity_poly.pdbx_seq_one_letter_code
_entity_poly.pdbx_strand_id
1 'polypeptide(L)'
;MDSLDHMLTDPLELGPCGDGHGTRIMEDCLLGGTRVSLPEDLLEDPEIFFDVVSLSTWQEVLSDSQREHLQQFLPQFPEDSAEQQNELILALFSGENFRFGNPLHIAQKLFRDGHFNPEVVKYRQLCFKSQYKRYLNSQQQYFHRL
;
A
#
# COMPACT_ATOMS: atom_id res chain seq x y z
N MET A 1 -16.86 19.56 -13.91
CA MET A 1 -17.66 18.52 -13.22
C MET A 1 -17.22 17.18 -13.79
N ASP A 2 -15.90 16.90 -13.80
CA ASP A 2 -15.34 16.13 -14.93
C ASP A 2 -14.61 14.85 -14.50
N SER A 3 -14.09 14.77 -13.27
CA SER A 3 -13.31 13.60 -12.83
C SER A 3 -14.17 12.36 -12.50
N LEU A 4 -15.45 12.55 -12.14
CA LEU A 4 -16.36 11.46 -11.82
C LEU A 4 -16.92 10.77 -13.08
N ASP A 5 -17.18 11.54 -14.14
CA ASP A 5 -17.67 10.98 -15.40
C ASP A 5 -16.59 10.12 -16.06
N HIS A 6 -15.32 10.55 -16.04
CA HIS A 6 -14.20 9.74 -16.52
C HIS A 6 -14.04 8.41 -15.77
N MET A 7 -14.23 8.40 -14.44
CA MET A 7 -14.16 7.16 -13.65
C MET A 7 -15.31 6.17 -13.91
N LEU A 8 -16.44 6.64 -14.44
CA LEU A 8 -17.63 5.83 -14.70
C LEU A 8 -17.76 5.43 -16.18
N THR A 9 -17.03 6.07 -17.09
CA THR A 9 -17.10 5.81 -18.54
C THR A 9 -15.92 5.03 -19.10
N ASP A 10 -14.77 4.96 -18.43
CA ASP A 10 -13.69 4.10 -18.87
C ASP A 10 -14.01 2.62 -18.55
N PRO A 11 -14.04 1.73 -19.55
CA PRO A 11 -14.11 0.30 -19.34
C PRO A 11 -12.99 -0.14 -18.40
N LEU A 12 -13.26 -1.12 -17.53
CA LEU A 12 -12.20 -1.82 -16.80
C LEU A 12 -11.37 -2.59 -17.84
N GLU A 13 -10.36 -1.94 -18.43
CA GLU A 13 -9.42 -2.61 -19.32
C GLU A 13 -8.60 -3.58 -18.49
N LEU A 14 -9.07 -4.84 -18.46
CA LEU A 14 -8.26 -5.97 -18.04
C LEU A 14 -7.05 -6.02 -18.97
N GLY A 15 -5.88 -5.65 -18.44
CA GLY A 15 -4.62 -5.75 -19.16
C GLY A 15 -4.43 -7.18 -19.71
N PRO A 16 -3.65 -7.34 -20.80
CA PRO A 16 -3.52 -8.64 -21.46
C PRO A 16 -2.99 -9.68 -20.46
N CYS A 17 -3.76 -10.76 -20.27
CA CYS A 17 -3.29 -11.96 -19.60
C CYS A 17 -2.08 -12.49 -20.40
N GLY A 18 -0.88 -12.41 -19.83
CA GLY A 18 0.35 -12.79 -20.50
C GLY A 18 0.34 -14.25 -20.93
N ASP A 19 0.60 -14.50 -22.21
CA ASP A 19 0.76 -15.83 -22.77
C ASP A 19 1.90 -16.59 -22.09
N GLY A 20 1.61 -17.83 -21.69
CA GLY A 20 2.54 -18.69 -21.00
C GLY A 20 3.75 -19.05 -21.85
N HIS A 21 4.92 -18.52 -21.49
CA HIS A 21 6.25 -19.06 -21.77
C HIS A 21 7.27 -18.42 -20.81
N GLY A 22 7.58 -19.06 -19.68
CA GLY A 22 8.81 -18.87 -18.88
C GLY A 22 9.34 -17.44 -18.62
N THR A 23 8.50 -16.41 -18.68
CA THR A 23 8.87 -15.00 -18.62
C THR A 23 8.40 -14.47 -17.28
N ARG A 24 9.30 -13.85 -16.51
CA ARG A 24 9.02 -13.26 -15.19
C ARG A 24 7.71 -12.47 -15.23
N ILE A 25 6.68 -12.98 -14.57
CA ILE A 25 5.36 -12.36 -14.54
C ILE A 25 5.47 -11.13 -13.62
N MET A 26 4.95 -10.01 -14.09
CA MET A 26 4.96 -8.74 -13.37
C MET A 26 3.52 -8.30 -13.14
N GLU A 27 3.20 -7.88 -11.93
CA GLU A 27 1.89 -7.34 -11.56
C GLU A 27 1.92 -5.81 -11.52
N ASP A 28 0.88 -5.20 -12.11
CA ASP A 28 0.64 -3.77 -12.02
C ASP A 28 0.04 -3.42 -10.65
N CYS A 29 0.73 -2.57 -9.89
CA CYS A 29 0.32 -2.04 -8.60
C CYS A 29 0.18 -0.52 -8.65
N LEU A 30 -0.85 0.02 -8.00
CA LEU A 30 -1.07 1.46 -7.82
C LEU A 30 -0.69 1.87 -6.38
N LEU A 31 0.52 2.40 -6.21
CA LEU A 31 1.08 2.84 -4.93
C LEU A 31 1.15 4.36 -4.88
N GLY A 32 0.44 4.99 -3.94
CA GLY A 32 0.47 6.45 -3.78
C GLY A 32 0.03 7.23 -5.03
N GLY A 33 -0.78 6.62 -5.90
CA GLY A 33 -1.19 7.22 -7.18
C GLY A 33 -0.22 6.98 -8.34
N THR A 34 0.91 6.30 -8.09
CA THR A 34 1.88 5.92 -9.13
C THR A 34 1.68 4.47 -9.51
N ARG A 35 1.62 4.19 -10.82
CA ARG A 35 1.60 2.81 -11.34
C ARG A 35 3.03 2.27 -11.36
N VAL A 36 3.24 1.14 -10.70
CA VAL A 36 4.50 0.41 -10.67
C VAL A 36 4.26 -1.03 -11.08
N SER A 37 5.23 -1.64 -11.75
CA SER A 37 5.18 -3.04 -12.14
C SER A 37 6.16 -3.80 -11.25
N LEU A 38 5.65 -4.76 -10.46
CA LEU A 38 6.41 -5.51 -9.47
C LEU A 38 6.43 -6.99 -9.85
N PRO A 39 7.53 -7.73 -9.60
CA PRO A 39 7.55 -9.18 -9.85
C PRO A 39 6.47 -9.91 -9.03
N GLU A 40 5.71 -10.80 -9.67
CA GLU A 40 4.65 -11.58 -9.01
C GLU A 40 5.20 -12.38 -7.81
N ASP A 41 6.34 -13.06 -8.00
CA ASP A 41 7.00 -13.85 -6.94
C ASP A 41 7.28 -13.03 -5.67
N LEU A 42 7.60 -11.74 -5.81
CA LEU A 42 7.86 -10.85 -4.68
C LEU A 42 6.58 -10.53 -3.89
N LEU A 43 5.42 -10.52 -4.56
CA LEU A 43 4.12 -10.21 -3.95
C LEU A 43 3.44 -11.46 -3.39
N GLU A 44 3.62 -12.61 -4.02
CA GLU A 44 2.98 -13.86 -3.60
C GLU A 44 3.72 -14.55 -2.46
N ASP A 45 5.05 -14.64 -2.53
CA ASP A 45 5.87 -15.37 -1.57
C ASP A 45 6.32 -14.44 -0.41
N PRO A 46 5.82 -14.67 0.82
CA PRO A 46 6.26 -13.91 1.99
C PRO A 46 7.76 -14.04 2.27
N GLU A 47 8.37 -15.19 2.00
CA GLU A 47 9.79 -15.40 2.28
C GLU A 47 10.65 -14.50 1.38
N ILE A 48 10.34 -14.43 0.08
CA ILE A 48 11.02 -13.55 -0.87
C ILE A 48 10.81 -12.08 -0.46
N PHE A 49 9.58 -11.71 -0.09
CA PHE A 49 9.30 -10.35 0.36
C PHE A 49 10.12 -9.95 1.59
N PHE A 50 10.16 -10.81 2.61
CA PHE A 50 10.89 -10.51 3.85
C PHE A 50 12.40 -10.60 3.72
N ASP A 51 12.91 -11.39 2.77
CA ASP A 51 14.34 -11.40 2.46
C ASP A 51 14.78 -10.07 1.84
N VAL A 52 13.99 -9.56 0.88
CA VAL A 52 14.22 -8.26 0.23
C VAL A 52 13.97 -7.10 1.19
N VAL A 53 12.85 -7.12 1.91
CA VAL A 53 12.43 -6.06 2.85
C VAL A 53 12.84 -6.45 4.28
N SER A 54 14.16 -6.47 4.50
CA SER A 54 14.81 -6.91 5.73
C SER A 54 15.68 -5.84 6.37
N LEU A 55 16.02 -6.04 7.64
CA LEU A 55 16.99 -5.20 8.35
C LEU A 55 18.38 -5.27 7.70
N SER A 56 18.78 -6.43 7.17
CA SER A 56 20.03 -6.58 6.43
C SER A 56 20.04 -5.73 5.17
N THR A 57 18.96 -5.73 4.36
CA THR A 57 18.87 -4.82 3.21
C THR A 57 18.97 -3.35 3.65
N TRP A 58 18.29 -2.99 4.74
CA TRP A 58 18.37 -1.63 5.29
C TRP A 58 19.79 -1.23 5.69
N GLN A 59 20.54 -2.12 6.35
CA GLN A 59 21.86 -1.82 6.92
C GLN A 59 23.04 -2.07 5.97
N GLU A 60 22.92 -2.97 5.01
CA GLU A 60 24.05 -3.43 4.17
C GLU A 60 23.92 -2.98 2.71
N VAL A 61 22.69 -2.84 2.19
CA VAL A 61 22.46 -2.57 0.76
C VAL A 61 22.15 -1.10 0.50
N LEU A 62 21.32 -0.46 1.33
CA LEU A 62 20.91 0.93 1.11
C LEU A 62 22.04 1.91 1.45
N SER A 63 22.25 2.91 0.60
CA SER A 63 23.18 4.01 0.89
C SER A 63 22.64 4.97 1.94
N ASP A 64 23.51 5.74 2.59
CA ASP A 64 23.10 6.73 3.60
C ASP A 64 22.07 7.72 3.05
N SER A 65 22.25 8.19 1.81
CA SER A 65 21.31 9.08 1.13
C SER A 65 19.92 8.45 0.91
N GLN A 66 19.87 7.14 0.62
CA GLN A 66 18.60 6.41 0.48
C GLN A 66 17.93 6.23 1.83
N ARG A 67 18.69 5.93 2.88
CA ARG A 67 18.15 5.80 4.25
C ARG A 67 17.61 7.14 4.75
N GLU A 68 18.34 8.23 4.54
CA GLU A 68 17.89 9.58 4.89
C GLU A 68 16.59 9.93 4.16
N HIS A 69 16.47 9.59 2.87
CA HIS A 69 15.22 9.78 2.13
C HIS A 69 14.08 8.92 2.70
N LEU A 70 14.33 7.64 3.01
CA LEU A 70 13.31 6.75 3.57
C LEU A 70 12.88 7.16 4.99
N GLN A 71 13.79 7.70 5.80
CA GLN A 71 13.49 8.24 7.13
C GLN A 71 12.50 9.41 7.08
N GLN A 72 12.39 10.13 5.96
CA GLN A 72 11.40 11.21 5.79
C GLN A 72 9.95 10.68 5.78
N PHE A 73 9.74 9.41 5.44
CA PHE A 73 8.44 8.76 5.45
C PHE A 73 8.11 8.09 6.80
N LEU A 74 9.09 8.00 7.70
CA LEU A 74 8.89 7.49 9.05
C LEU A 74 8.29 8.57 9.96
N PRO A 75 7.66 8.19 11.08
CA PRO A 75 7.20 9.14 12.08
C PRO A 75 8.34 10.06 12.54
N GLN A 76 8.08 11.36 12.56
CA GLN A 76 8.99 12.36 13.12
C GLN A 76 8.54 12.71 14.53
N PHE A 77 9.45 12.56 15.49
CA PHE A 77 9.19 12.86 16.88
C PHE A 77 9.76 14.23 17.25
N PRO A 78 9.09 15.01 18.12
CA PRO A 78 9.54 16.34 18.50
C PRO A 78 10.83 16.34 19.35
N GLU A 79 11.11 15.27 20.09
CA GLU A 79 12.34 15.08 20.87
C GLU A 79 12.98 13.73 20.51
N ASP A 80 14.32 13.67 20.51
CA ASP A 80 15.13 12.46 20.26
C ASP A 80 14.76 11.66 18.99
N SER A 81 14.41 12.38 17.92
CA SER A 81 13.91 11.80 16.66
C SER A 81 14.84 10.73 16.07
N ALA A 82 16.17 10.91 16.14
CA ALA A 82 17.12 9.99 15.52
C ALA A 82 17.23 8.64 16.25
N GLU A 83 17.30 8.66 17.59
CA GLU A 83 17.40 7.43 18.39
C GLU A 83 16.07 6.66 18.36
N GLN A 84 14.96 7.36 18.55
CA GLN A 84 13.62 6.76 18.49
C GLN A 84 13.30 6.20 17.10
N GLN A 85 13.72 6.86 16.02
CA GLN A 85 13.56 6.29 14.67
C GLN A 85 14.38 5.02 14.47
N ASN A 86 15.61 4.96 14.99
CA ASN A 86 16.43 3.76 14.89
C ASN A 86 15.80 2.59 15.66
N GLU A 87 15.31 2.81 16.87
CA GLU A 87 14.57 1.80 17.64
C GLU A 87 13.31 1.35 16.87
N LEU A 88 12.58 2.29 16.28
CA LEU A 88 11.39 1.99 15.49
C LEU A 88 11.71 1.15 14.25
N ILE A 89 12.82 1.41 13.56
CA ILE A 89 13.28 0.62 12.41
C ILE A 89 13.61 -0.82 12.86
N LEU A 90 14.30 -0.98 13.98
CA LEU A 90 14.60 -2.30 14.54
C LEU A 90 13.31 -3.07 14.87
N ALA A 91 12.36 -2.41 15.55
CA ALA A 91 11.06 -2.99 15.88
C ALA A 91 10.22 -3.32 14.62
N LEU A 92 10.32 -2.50 13.58
CA LEU A 92 9.61 -2.71 12.32
C LEU A 92 10.06 -4.01 11.64
N PHE A 93 11.38 -4.21 11.53
CA PHE A 93 11.95 -5.38 10.86
C PHE A 93 12.02 -6.62 11.77
N SER A 94 12.00 -6.48 13.10
CA SER A 94 11.93 -7.60 14.05
C SER A 94 10.57 -8.32 14.06
N GLY A 95 9.55 -7.72 13.43
CA GLY A 95 8.19 -8.27 13.40
C GLY A 95 7.33 -7.85 14.60
N GLU A 96 7.72 -6.83 15.35
CA GLU A 96 6.93 -6.34 16.49
C GLU A 96 5.56 -5.81 16.07
N ASN A 97 4.61 -5.85 17.01
CA ASN A 97 3.24 -5.40 16.79
C ASN A 97 3.13 -3.88 17.01
N PHE A 98 2.64 -3.18 16.00
CA PHE A 98 2.41 -1.73 16.06
C PHE A 98 0.93 -1.42 16.28
N ARG A 99 0.08 -1.95 15.39
CA ARG A 99 -1.37 -1.72 15.44
C ARG A 99 -2.10 -2.87 14.78
N PHE A 100 -2.51 -3.82 15.62
CA PHE A 100 -3.16 -5.06 15.18
C PHE A 100 -2.29 -5.89 14.23
N GLY A 101 -0.99 -5.91 14.48
CA GLY A 101 0.02 -6.62 13.70
C GLY A 101 1.23 -5.76 13.40
N ASN A 102 2.23 -6.40 12.79
CA ASN A 102 3.40 -5.74 12.24
C ASN A 102 3.07 -5.12 10.87
N PRO A 103 3.48 -3.86 10.58
CA PRO A 103 3.15 -3.20 9.32
C PRO A 103 3.65 -3.93 8.07
N LEU A 104 4.83 -4.55 8.09
CA LEU A 104 5.37 -5.28 6.94
C LEU A 104 4.57 -6.55 6.65
N HIS A 105 4.14 -7.26 7.70
CA HIS A 105 3.29 -8.44 7.56
C HIS A 105 1.90 -8.10 7.01
N ILE A 106 1.33 -6.98 7.47
CA ILE A 106 0.06 -6.48 6.95
C ILE A 106 0.24 -6.08 5.49
N ALA A 107 1.30 -5.32 5.16
CA ALA A 107 1.59 -4.91 3.80
C ALA A 107 1.76 -6.11 2.86
N GLN A 108 2.53 -7.13 3.28
CA GLN A 108 2.73 -8.33 2.47
C GLN A 108 1.43 -9.07 2.20
N LYS A 109 0.57 -9.19 3.22
CA LYS A 109 -0.75 -9.77 3.02
C LYS A 109 -1.60 -8.96 2.05
N LEU A 110 -1.55 -7.62 2.13
CA LEU A 110 -2.27 -6.75 1.20
C LEU A 110 -1.75 -6.87 -0.23
N PHE A 111 -0.43 -7.02 -0.43
CA PHE A 111 0.15 -7.30 -1.74
C PHE A 111 -0.38 -8.61 -2.31
N ARG A 112 -0.24 -9.71 -1.56
CA ARG A 112 -0.73 -11.03 -1.97
C ARG A 112 -2.24 -11.07 -2.26
N ASP A 113 -3.03 -10.31 -1.51
CA ASP A 113 -4.48 -10.25 -1.71
C ASP A 113 -4.87 -9.32 -2.90
N GLY A 114 -3.90 -8.79 -3.67
CA GLY A 114 -4.13 -7.93 -4.84
C GLY A 114 -4.72 -6.56 -4.48
N HIS A 115 -4.54 -6.12 -3.23
CA HIS A 115 -5.16 -4.90 -2.71
C HIS A 115 -4.73 -3.66 -3.51
N PHE A 116 -3.50 -3.65 -4.02
CA PHE A 116 -2.94 -2.53 -4.77
C PHE A 116 -3.17 -2.61 -6.28
N ASN A 117 -3.85 -3.64 -6.79
CA ASN A 117 -4.24 -3.71 -8.19
C ASN A 117 -5.06 -2.45 -8.57
N PRO A 118 -4.74 -1.75 -9.68
CA PRO A 118 -5.41 -0.52 -10.09
C PRO A 118 -6.93 -0.61 -10.07
N GLU A 119 -7.51 -1.73 -10.51
CA GLU A 119 -8.95 -1.91 -10.57
C GLU A 119 -9.55 -2.09 -9.17
N VAL A 120 -8.87 -2.81 -8.29
CA VAL A 120 -9.26 -2.97 -6.88
C VAL A 120 -9.18 -1.63 -6.15
N VAL A 121 -8.14 -0.83 -6.40
CA VAL A 121 -8.01 0.52 -5.81
C VAL A 121 -9.12 1.44 -6.30
N LYS A 122 -9.38 1.52 -7.61
CA LYS A 122 -10.47 2.32 -8.19
C LYS A 122 -11.82 1.94 -7.58
N TYR A 123 -12.11 0.64 -7.52
CA TYR A 123 -13.37 0.14 -6.96
C TYR A 123 -13.54 0.54 -5.50
N ARG A 124 -12.51 0.37 -4.66
CA ARG A 124 -12.56 0.76 -3.24
C ARG A 124 -12.74 2.27 -3.06
N GLN A 125 -12.08 3.09 -3.86
CA GLN A 125 -12.28 4.55 -3.83
C GLN A 125 -13.72 4.93 -4.18
N LEU A 126 -14.32 4.28 -5.18
CA LEU A 126 -15.71 4.49 -5.55
C LEU A 126 -16.66 4.09 -4.42
N CYS A 127 -16.45 2.91 -3.82
CA CYS A 127 -17.22 2.46 -2.67
C CYS A 127 -17.15 3.47 -1.52
N PHE A 128 -15.95 3.93 -1.14
CA PHE A 128 -15.78 4.89 -0.05
C PHE A 128 -16.52 6.20 -0.31
N LYS A 129 -16.38 6.80 -1.51
CA LYS A 129 -17.10 8.02 -1.90
C LYS A 129 -18.62 7.84 -1.84
N SER A 130 -19.12 6.71 -2.35
CA SER A 130 -20.56 6.42 -2.36
C SER A 130 -21.13 6.22 -0.95
N GLN A 131 -20.41 5.50 -0.09
CA GLN A 131 -20.80 5.25 1.29
C GLN A 131 -20.80 6.54 2.10
N TYR A 132 -19.79 7.39 1.92
CA TYR A 132 -19.72 8.68 2.60
C TYR A 132 -20.88 9.61 2.20
N LYS A 133 -21.24 9.66 0.91
CA LYS A 133 -22.41 10.41 0.46
C LYS A 133 -23.71 9.90 1.10
N ARG A 134 -23.87 8.57 1.18
CA ARG A 134 -25.04 7.95 1.86
C ARG A 134 -25.05 8.26 3.35
N TYR A 135 -23.89 8.23 4.00
CA TYR A 135 -23.74 8.58 5.41
C TYR A 135 -24.22 10.01 5.68
N LEU A 136 -23.76 11.00 4.92
CA LEU A 136 -24.20 12.39 5.10
C LEU A 136 -25.72 12.56 4.97
N ASN A 137 -26.32 11.92 3.97
CA ASN A 137 -27.78 11.95 3.79
C ASN A 137 -28.51 11.27 4.97
N SER A 138 -27.96 10.15 5.46
CA SER A 138 -28.54 9.43 6.61
C SER A 138 -28.50 10.27 7.89
N GLN A 139 -27.46 11.10 8.07
CA GLN A 139 -27.37 12.01 9.21
C GLN A 139 -28.46 13.08 9.16
N GLN A 140 -28.73 13.68 8.00
CA GLN A 140 -29.81 14.65 7.85
C GLN A 140 -31.18 14.03 8.15
N GLN A 141 -31.42 12.83 7.62
CA GLN A 141 -32.66 12.09 7.88
C GLN A 141 -32.80 11.70 9.35
N TYR A 142 -31.70 11.33 10.00
CA TYR A 142 -31.67 11.03 11.42
C TYR A 142 -32.11 12.24 12.25
N PHE A 143 -31.52 13.42 12.01
CA PHE A 143 -31.90 14.64 12.73
C PHE A 143 -33.31 15.14 12.39
N HIS A 144 -33.80 14.93 11.17
CA HIS A 144 -35.18 15.28 10.82
C HIS A 144 -36.22 14.36 11.50
N ARG A 145 -35.84 13.12 11.86
CA ARG A 145 -36.73 12.16 12.53
C ARG A 145 -36.71 12.25 14.05
N LEU A 146 -35.76 12.98 14.62
CA LEU A 146 -35.62 13.21 16.06
C LEU A 146 -36.54 14.33 16.52
#